data_AF-A0A3R7YJK0-F1
#
_entry.id   AF-A0A3R7YJK0-F1
#
_cell.length_a   1.000
_cell.length_b   1.000
_cell.length_c   1.000
_cell.angle_alpha   90.00
_cell.angle_beta   90.00
_cell.angle_gamma   90.00
#
_symmetry.space_group_name_H-M   'P 1'
#
loop_
_entity.id
_entity.type
_entity.pdbx_description
1 polymer ?
#
loop_
_entity_poly.entity_id
_entity_poly.type
_entity_poly.pdbx_seq_one_letter_code
_entity_poly.pdbx_strand_id
1 'polypeptide(L)'
;ERCGGQGYLSANRFGEILGFSHAAVTAEGDNRVLMTKVTKELGELVKQGRYKLSPSTFFRVRIGALSLLGFVAAGKPFGGTPSWGNVEYVKYLLGVREAALFAKLGKIMKTDLEQGKTVFDSALVQDIALSYVERMSFEATVASMNDDPANADLRPVLTKLALLYGVSCVQRDLGWYVCNNIVAPDLGNQVDETVKALCSSSESGLGDDALHLIHAFDIPDYVMAAPIALDWVKFNEADNQGEVV
;
A
#
# COMPACT_ATOMS: atom_id res chain seq x y z
N GLU A 1 19.61 -2.51 -4.44
CA GLU A 1 19.46 -2.18 -5.88
C GLU A 1 19.51 -0.68 -6.19
N ARG A 2 18.80 0.19 -5.46
CA ARG A 2 18.80 1.65 -5.72
C ARG A 2 20.17 2.34 -5.52
N CYS A 3 21.10 1.71 -4.81
CA CYS A 3 22.49 2.17 -4.62
C CYS A 3 23.49 1.58 -5.62
N GLY A 4 23.02 0.92 -6.68
CA GLY A 4 23.90 0.29 -7.68
C GLY A 4 24.87 -0.73 -7.08
N GLY A 5 26.09 -0.81 -7.64
CA GLY A 5 27.12 -1.76 -7.21
C GLY A 5 27.62 -1.52 -5.78
N GLN A 6 27.59 -0.28 -5.29
CA GLN A 6 27.94 0.03 -3.90
C GLN A 6 27.03 -0.70 -2.91
N GLY A 7 25.75 -0.91 -3.27
CA GLY A 7 24.83 -1.68 -2.44
C GLY A 7 25.16 -3.18 -2.31
N TYR A 8 26.12 -3.70 -3.08
CA TYR A 8 26.58 -5.09 -2.99
C TYR A 8 27.75 -5.27 -2.01
N LEU A 9 28.48 -4.19 -1.69
CA LEU A 9 29.63 -4.25 -0.79
C LEU A 9 29.17 -4.44 0.65
N SER A 10 29.84 -5.34 1.37
CA SER A 10 29.44 -5.68 2.75
C SER A 10 29.64 -4.54 3.73
N ALA A 11 30.56 -3.61 3.46
CA ALA A 11 30.71 -2.37 4.21
C ALA A 11 29.44 -1.52 4.26
N ASN A 12 28.55 -1.64 3.27
CA ASN A 12 27.26 -0.94 3.23
C ASN A 12 26.11 -1.74 3.87
N ARG A 13 26.41 -2.94 4.40
CA ARG A 13 25.59 -3.74 5.33
C ARG A 13 24.19 -4.15 4.85
N PHE A 14 23.82 -3.87 3.60
CA PHE A 14 22.52 -4.30 3.06
C PHE A 14 22.31 -5.80 3.18
N GLY A 15 23.34 -6.62 2.93
CA GLY A 15 23.26 -8.07 3.06
C GLY A 15 22.88 -8.53 4.47
N GLU A 16 23.55 -7.99 5.49
CA GLU A 16 23.26 -8.29 6.90
C GLU A 16 21.84 -7.84 7.28
N ILE A 17 21.50 -6.58 6.97
CA ILE A 17 20.20 -5.98 7.33
C ILE A 17 19.05 -6.74 6.66
N LEU A 18 19.19 -7.13 5.39
CA LEU A 18 18.21 -7.93 4.68
C LEU A 18 18.05 -9.31 5.31
N GLY A 19 19.15 -9.95 5.71
CA GLY A 19 19.12 -11.25 6.39
C GLY A 19 18.29 -11.20 7.68
N PHE A 20 18.53 -10.21 8.54
CA PHE A 20 17.74 -10.01 9.76
C PHE A 20 16.27 -9.68 9.45
N SER A 21 16.02 -8.83 8.45
CA SER A 21 14.66 -8.44 8.06
C SER A 21 13.85 -9.63 7.52
N HIS A 22 14.49 -10.53 6.78
CA HIS A 22 13.86 -11.75 6.29
C HIS A 22 13.54 -12.74 7.41
N ALA A 23 14.36 -12.82 8.45
CA ALA A 23 14.04 -13.65 9.61
C ALA A 23 12.72 -13.21 10.27
N ALA A 24 12.49 -11.89 10.37
CA ALA A 24 11.27 -11.33 10.95
C ALA A 24 9.97 -11.68 10.19
N VAL A 25 10.06 -12.07 8.91
CA VAL A 25 8.91 -12.53 8.10
C VAL A 25 8.35 -13.87 8.60
N THR A 26 9.13 -14.63 9.38
CA THR A 26 8.77 -15.98 9.82
C THR A 26 8.86 -16.21 11.34
N ALA A 27 9.68 -15.43 12.05
CA ALA A 27 10.05 -15.71 13.45
C ALA A 27 8.86 -15.74 14.42
N GLU A 28 7.91 -14.80 14.30
CA GLU A 28 6.74 -14.68 15.20
C GLU A 28 5.44 -15.17 14.56
N GLY A 29 5.58 -16.08 13.59
CA GLY A 29 4.50 -16.58 12.75
C GLY A 29 4.71 -16.18 11.31
N ASP A 30 4.61 -17.16 10.43
CA ASP A 30 4.74 -16.96 9.00
C ASP A 30 3.72 -15.93 8.48
N ASN A 31 4.19 -14.93 7.74
CA ASN A 31 3.35 -13.86 7.20
C ASN A 31 2.15 -14.38 6.40
N ARG A 32 2.28 -15.45 5.61
CA ARG A 32 1.14 -16.00 4.85
C ARG A 32 0.10 -16.62 5.79
N VAL A 33 0.54 -17.28 6.85
CA VAL A 33 -0.35 -17.81 7.89
C VAL A 33 -1.05 -16.68 8.64
N LEU A 34 -0.33 -15.61 9.00
CA LEU A 34 -0.90 -14.45 9.69
C LEU A 34 -1.95 -13.73 8.81
N MET A 35 -1.63 -13.47 7.54
CA MET A 35 -2.56 -12.88 6.58
C MET A 35 -3.83 -13.71 6.43
N THR A 36 -3.72 -15.04 6.48
CA THR A 36 -4.89 -15.93 6.46
C THR A 36 -5.77 -15.74 7.70
N LYS A 37 -5.18 -15.53 8.88
CA LYS A 37 -5.93 -15.25 10.11
C LYS A 37 -6.66 -13.91 10.02
N VAL A 38 -5.99 -12.87 9.53
CA VAL A 38 -6.58 -11.53 9.32
C VAL A 38 -7.86 -11.63 8.49
N THR A 39 -7.83 -12.29 7.34
CA THR A 39 -9.03 -12.44 6.50
C THR A 39 -10.15 -13.21 7.18
N LYS A 40 -9.83 -14.28 7.93
CA LYS A 40 -10.82 -15.10 8.63
C LYS A 40 -11.52 -14.28 9.72
N GLU A 41 -10.76 -13.64 10.60
CA GLU A 41 -11.29 -12.82 11.70
C GLU A 41 -12.07 -11.63 11.16
N LEU A 42 -11.56 -10.96 10.12
CA LEU A 42 -12.27 -9.87 9.47
C LEU A 42 -13.60 -10.34 8.86
N GLY A 43 -13.62 -11.52 8.23
CA GLY A 43 -14.84 -12.15 7.74
C GLY A 43 -15.85 -12.46 8.85
N GLU A 44 -15.40 -12.87 10.03
CA GLU A 44 -16.25 -13.07 11.21
C GLU A 44 -16.82 -11.76 11.75
N LEU A 45 -16.00 -10.71 11.84
CA LEU A 45 -16.44 -9.38 12.26
C LEU A 45 -17.48 -8.78 11.29
N VAL A 46 -17.33 -9.01 9.98
CA VAL A 46 -18.32 -8.64 8.97
C VAL A 46 -19.64 -9.39 9.21
N LYS A 47 -19.60 -10.70 9.44
CA LYS A 47 -20.81 -11.51 9.72
C LYS A 47 -21.53 -11.06 10.99
N GLN A 48 -20.78 -10.67 12.02
CA GLN A 48 -21.32 -10.17 13.28
C GLN A 48 -21.81 -8.71 13.19
N GLY A 49 -21.61 -8.03 12.05
CA GLY A 49 -21.94 -6.61 11.89
C GLY A 49 -21.05 -5.66 12.70
N ARG A 50 -19.96 -6.17 13.28
CA ARG A 50 -18.98 -5.39 14.07
C ARG A 50 -17.98 -4.65 13.18
N TYR A 51 -17.87 -5.06 11.92
CA TYR A 51 -17.07 -4.39 10.92
C TYR A 51 -17.92 -4.10 9.67
N LYS A 52 -17.85 -2.85 9.20
CA LYS A 52 -18.60 -2.39 8.03
C LYS A 52 -17.63 -2.20 6.88
N LEU A 53 -17.81 -3.01 5.83
CA LEU A 53 -17.10 -2.81 4.58
C LEU A 53 -17.51 -1.47 3.95
N SER A 54 -16.62 -0.89 3.15
CA SER A 54 -16.90 0.33 2.40
C SER A 54 -18.19 0.18 1.59
N PRO A 55 -19.07 1.20 1.52
CA PRO A 55 -20.31 1.16 0.76
C PRO A 55 -20.05 0.82 -0.72
N SER A 56 -20.20 -0.45 -1.06
CA SER A 56 -20.08 -0.94 -2.42
C SER A 56 -21.39 -1.57 -2.84
N THR A 57 -22.02 -1.07 -3.91
CA THR A 57 -23.20 -1.75 -4.45
C THR A 57 -22.81 -2.62 -5.62
N PHE A 58 -23.12 -3.90 -5.49
CA PHE A 58 -23.06 -4.83 -6.61
C PHE A 58 -24.37 -4.73 -7.37
N PHE A 59 -24.30 -4.30 -8.64
CA PHE A 59 -25.42 -4.41 -9.54
C PHE A 59 -25.08 -5.41 -10.65
N ARG A 60 -26.02 -6.30 -10.95
CA ARG A 60 -25.92 -7.14 -12.15
C ARG A 60 -26.43 -6.33 -13.32
N VAL A 61 -25.58 -6.11 -14.31
CA VAL A 61 -26.01 -5.59 -15.61
C VAL A 61 -26.21 -6.81 -16.51
N ARG A 62 -27.46 -7.04 -16.93
CA ARG A 62 -27.78 -8.04 -17.96
C ARG A 62 -27.83 -7.34 -19.31
N ILE A 63 -26.95 -7.75 -20.23
CA ILE A 63 -27.04 -7.39 -21.66
C ILE A 63 -27.29 -8.70 -22.43
N GLY A 64 -28.55 -8.95 -22.80
CA GLY A 64 -28.94 -10.23 -23.40
C GLY A 64 -28.68 -11.43 -22.48
N ALA A 65 -27.99 -12.46 -22.99
CA ALA A 65 -27.58 -13.64 -22.21
C ALA A 65 -26.35 -13.38 -21.30
N LEU A 66 -25.66 -12.25 -21.48
CA LEU A 66 -24.45 -11.91 -20.74
C LEU A 66 -24.83 -11.27 -19.40
N SER A 67 -24.52 -11.94 -18.30
CA SER A 67 -24.60 -11.37 -16.95
C SER A 67 -23.24 -10.77 -16.60
N LEU A 68 -23.03 -9.48 -16.88
CA LEU A 68 -21.88 -8.77 -16.37
C LEU A 68 -22.12 -8.38 -14.91
N LEU A 69 -21.14 -8.66 -14.06
CA LEU A 69 -21.13 -8.11 -12.72
C LEU A 69 -20.61 -6.68 -12.81
N GLY A 70 -21.50 -5.69 -12.67
CA GLY A 70 -21.12 -4.30 -12.56
C GLY A 70 -20.82 -3.94 -11.11
N PHE A 71 -19.70 -3.27 -10.88
CA PHE A 71 -19.41 -2.64 -9.60
C PHE A 71 -19.78 -1.16 -9.70
N VAL A 72 -20.70 -0.69 -8.84
CA VAL A 72 -20.95 0.75 -8.69
C VAL A 72 -20.92 1.02 -7.20
N ALA A 73 -19.96 1.79 -6.73
CA ALA A 73 -20.04 2.23 -5.34
C ALA A 73 -21.30 3.07 -5.13
N ALA A 74 -22.12 2.66 -4.17
CA ALA A 74 -23.25 3.50 -3.76
C ALA A 74 -22.70 4.70 -3.00
N GLY A 75 -23.02 5.89 -3.49
CA GLY A 75 -22.69 7.17 -2.84
C GLY A 75 -21.20 7.38 -2.73
N LYS A 76 -20.61 8.14 -3.67
CA LYS A 76 -19.23 8.60 -3.55
C LYS A 76 -19.09 9.33 -2.21
N PRO A 77 -18.32 8.82 -1.22
CA PRO A 77 -18.21 9.45 0.08
C PRO A 77 -17.30 10.68 0.06
N PHE A 78 -16.83 11.09 -1.13
CA PHE A 78 -16.01 12.27 -1.34
C PHE A 78 -16.83 13.35 -2.06
N GLY A 79 -16.66 14.61 -1.64
CA GLY A 79 -17.19 15.77 -2.33
C GLY A 79 -16.32 16.16 -3.54
N GLY A 80 -16.95 16.66 -4.60
CA GLY A 80 -16.26 17.21 -5.77
C GLY A 80 -15.84 16.20 -6.85
N THR A 81 -15.00 16.66 -7.77
CA THR A 81 -14.50 15.86 -8.89
C THR A 81 -13.42 14.88 -8.40
N PRO A 82 -13.46 13.59 -8.82
CA PRO A 82 -12.39 12.64 -8.52
C PRO A 82 -11.01 13.18 -8.91
N SER A 83 -10.05 13.16 -7.99
CA SER A 83 -8.69 13.63 -8.20
C SER A 83 -7.73 12.88 -7.29
N TRP A 84 -6.53 12.58 -7.79
CA TRP A 84 -5.47 11.91 -7.04
C TRP A 84 -4.93 12.74 -5.87
N GLY A 85 -5.13 14.06 -5.87
CA GLY A 85 -4.78 14.92 -4.75
C GLY A 85 -5.77 14.87 -3.58
N ASN A 86 -6.90 14.17 -3.72
CA ASN A 86 -7.92 14.08 -2.69
C ASN A 86 -7.73 12.83 -1.83
N VAL A 87 -7.39 13.03 -0.56
CA VAL A 87 -7.18 11.96 0.43
C VAL A 87 -8.42 11.07 0.59
N GLU A 88 -9.61 11.65 0.62
CA GLU A 88 -10.87 10.90 0.77
C GLU A 88 -11.18 10.08 -0.48
N TYR A 89 -10.78 10.54 -1.67
CA TYR A 89 -10.91 9.76 -2.90
C TYR A 89 -10.02 8.52 -2.86
N VAL A 90 -8.75 8.67 -2.49
CA VAL A 90 -7.79 7.54 -2.38
C VAL A 90 -8.24 6.55 -1.30
N LYS A 91 -8.65 7.04 -0.12
CA LYS A 91 -9.24 6.23 0.95
C LYS A 91 -10.43 5.40 0.45
N TYR A 92 -11.32 6.04 -0.30
CA TYR A 92 -12.47 5.37 -0.89
C TYR A 92 -12.07 4.25 -1.87
N LEU A 93 -11.05 4.47 -2.72
CA LEU A 93 -10.56 3.46 -3.66
C LEU A 93 -10.04 2.22 -2.92
N LEU A 94 -9.23 2.41 -1.87
CA LEU A 94 -8.71 1.31 -1.05
C LEU A 94 -9.85 0.52 -0.39
N GLY A 95 -10.87 1.21 0.15
CA GLY A 95 -12.05 0.56 0.74
C GLY A 95 -12.90 -0.20 -0.27
N VAL A 96 -13.06 0.33 -1.48
CA VAL A 96 -13.77 -0.34 -2.57
C VAL A 96 -13.09 -1.64 -2.97
N ARG A 97 -11.75 -1.65 -3.04
CA ARG A 97 -10.97 -2.84 -3.38
C ARG A 97 -11.17 -3.95 -2.34
N GLU A 98 -11.06 -3.61 -1.06
CA GLU A 98 -11.30 -4.55 0.04
C GLU A 98 -12.72 -5.15 -0.04
N ALA A 99 -13.75 -4.30 -0.16
CA ALA A 99 -15.13 -4.73 -0.25
C ALA A 99 -15.40 -5.63 -1.46
N ALA A 100 -14.79 -5.34 -2.60
CA ALA A 100 -14.91 -6.14 -3.80
C ALA A 100 -14.30 -7.53 -3.67
N LEU A 101 -13.13 -7.63 -3.05
CA LEU A 101 -12.47 -8.91 -2.79
C LEU A 101 -13.27 -9.77 -1.80
N PHE A 102 -13.81 -9.17 -0.73
CA PHE A 102 -14.70 -9.87 0.20
C PHE A 102 -15.98 -10.38 -0.46
N ALA A 103 -16.59 -9.59 -1.34
CA ALA A 103 -17.77 -10.03 -2.08
C ALA A 103 -17.46 -11.18 -3.05
N LYS A 104 -16.28 -11.17 -3.67
CA LYS A 104 -15.79 -12.28 -4.49
C LYS A 104 -15.63 -13.55 -3.64
N LEU A 105 -14.97 -13.43 -2.47
CA LEU A 105 -14.79 -14.55 -1.54
C LEU A 105 -16.13 -15.11 -1.08
N GLY A 106 -17.09 -14.27 -0.69
CA GLY A 106 -18.42 -14.71 -0.26
C GLY A 106 -19.17 -15.50 -1.35
N LYS A 107 -19.02 -15.13 -2.63
CA LYS A 107 -19.61 -15.87 -3.76
C LYS A 107 -18.96 -17.24 -3.94
N ILE A 108 -17.63 -17.29 -3.94
CA ILE A 108 -16.87 -18.54 -4.05
C ILE A 108 -17.24 -19.47 -2.91
N MET A 109 -17.25 -18.96 -1.66
CA MET A 109 -17.66 -19.74 -0.50
C MET A 109 -19.06 -20.32 -0.64
N LYS A 110 -20.02 -19.57 -1.17
CA LYS A 110 -21.38 -20.07 -1.40
C LYS A 110 -21.40 -21.19 -2.45
N THR A 111 -20.77 -20.98 -3.59
CA THR A 111 -20.74 -21.96 -4.69
C THR A 111 -19.98 -23.23 -4.33
N ASP A 112 -18.85 -23.12 -3.63
CA ASP A 112 -18.05 -24.27 -3.24
C ASP A 112 -18.71 -25.08 -2.11
N LEU A 113 -19.43 -24.41 -1.19
CA LEU A 113 -20.24 -25.08 -0.19
C LEU A 113 -21.38 -25.89 -0.83
N GLU A 114 -22.03 -25.34 -1.86
CA GLU A 114 -23.03 -26.04 -2.68
C GLU A 114 -22.43 -27.26 -3.42
N GLN A 115 -21.12 -27.25 -3.69
CA GLN A 115 -20.38 -28.33 -4.35
C GLN A 115 -19.66 -29.29 -3.37
N GLY A 116 -19.78 -29.09 -2.05
CA GLY A 116 -19.11 -29.91 -1.04
C GLY A 116 -17.58 -29.81 -1.02
N LYS A 117 -17.00 -28.72 -1.56
CA LYS A 117 -15.54 -28.51 -1.59
C LYS A 117 -15.06 -27.73 -0.37
N THR A 118 -13.86 -28.04 0.09
CA THR A 118 -13.17 -27.21 1.10
C THR A 118 -12.75 -25.89 0.46
N VAL A 119 -13.28 -24.78 0.97
CA VAL A 119 -13.02 -23.45 0.42
C VAL A 119 -11.65 -22.96 0.88
N PHE A 120 -10.69 -22.84 -0.04
CA PHE A 120 -9.46 -22.10 0.22
C PHE A 120 -8.81 -21.60 -1.07
N ASP A 121 -9.26 -20.45 -1.58
CA ASP A 121 -8.46 -19.70 -2.55
C ASP A 121 -7.38 -18.93 -1.79
N SER A 122 -6.20 -19.56 -1.67
CA SER A 122 -5.09 -18.99 -0.93
C SER A 122 -4.64 -17.63 -1.48
N ALA A 123 -4.76 -17.38 -2.77
CA ALA A 123 -4.35 -16.09 -3.35
C ALA A 123 -5.33 -14.99 -2.96
N LEU A 124 -6.63 -15.24 -3.13
CA LEU A 124 -7.68 -14.28 -2.79
C LEU A 124 -7.68 -13.91 -1.31
N VAL A 125 -7.43 -14.88 -0.42
CA VAL A 125 -7.32 -14.63 1.03
C VAL A 125 -6.18 -13.65 1.30
N GLN A 126 -5.02 -13.86 0.68
CA GLN A 126 -3.85 -12.98 0.86
C GLN A 126 -4.12 -11.57 0.33
N ASP A 127 -4.77 -11.46 -0.83
CA ASP A 127 -5.13 -10.16 -1.43
C ASP A 127 -6.10 -9.37 -0.55
N ILE A 128 -7.07 -10.05 0.08
CA ILE A 128 -8.01 -9.42 1.03
C ILE A 128 -7.26 -8.86 2.23
N ALA A 129 -6.40 -9.67 2.84
CA ALA A 129 -5.62 -9.22 3.99
C ALA A 129 -4.71 -8.04 3.63
N LEU A 130 -4.07 -8.07 2.45
CA LEU A 130 -3.23 -6.97 1.98
C LEU A 130 -4.04 -5.70 1.76
N SER A 131 -5.16 -5.79 1.05
CA SER A 131 -6.04 -4.62 0.82
C SER A 131 -6.57 -4.01 2.13
N TYR A 132 -6.87 -4.86 3.12
CA TYR A 132 -7.27 -4.40 4.45
C TYR A 132 -6.14 -3.67 5.17
N VAL A 133 -4.93 -4.25 5.20
CA VAL A 133 -3.77 -3.63 5.85
C VAL A 133 -3.40 -2.32 5.17
N GLU A 134 -3.41 -2.27 3.83
CA GLU A 134 -3.10 -1.05 3.08
C GLU A 134 -4.07 0.08 3.39
N ARG A 135 -5.38 -0.22 3.43
CA ARG A 135 -6.37 0.78 3.84
C ARG A 135 -6.17 1.20 5.29
N MET A 136 -5.98 0.24 6.20
CA MET A 136 -5.79 0.53 7.62
C MET A 136 -4.55 1.41 7.87
N SER A 137 -3.42 1.12 7.23
CA SER A 137 -2.20 1.91 7.30
C SER A 137 -2.39 3.33 6.74
N PHE A 138 -3.12 3.46 5.62
CA PHE A 138 -3.46 4.76 5.06
C PHE A 138 -4.35 5.58 6.02
N GLU A 139 -5.42 4.98 6.52
CA GLU A 139 -6.35 5.63 7.45
C GLU A 139 -5.70 6.01 8.77
N ALA A 140 -4.84 5.15 9.33
CA ALA A 140 -4.10 5.42 10.55
C ALA A 140 -3.11 6.59 10.36
N THR A 141 -2.43 6.66 9.23
CA THR A 141 -1.55 7.79 8.89
C THR A 141 -2.34 9.10 8.80
N VAL A 142 -3.49 9.07 8.11
CA VAL A 142 -4.36 10.25 7.96
C VAL A 142 -4.98 10.68 9.29
N ALA A 143 -5.32 9.74 10.18
CA ALA A 143 -5.79 10.06 11.52
C ALA A 143 -4.67 10.69 12.35
N SER A 144 -3.50 10.04 12.42
CA SER A 144 -2.35 10.49 13.22
C SER A 144 -1.86 11.90 12.86
N MET A 145 -1.87 12.27 11.58
CA MET A 145 -1.47 13.63 11.17
C MET A 145 -2.50 14.72 11.57
N ASN A 146 -3.77 14.35 11.75
CA ASN A 146 -4.86 15.26 12.10
C ASN A 146 -5.11 15.35 13.61
N ASP A 147 -4.78 14.31 14.36
CA ASP A 147 -5.05 14.21 15.80
C ASP A 147 -4.22 15.19 16.65
N ASP A 148 -2.99 15.50 16.22
CA ASP A 148 -2.09 16.42 16.96
C ASP A 148 -2.06 17.83 16.32
N PRO A 149 -2.38 18.90 17.07
CA PRO A 149 -2.18 20.28 16.63
C PRO A 149 -0.73 20.62 16.30
N ALA A 150 0.26 19.99 16.95
CA ALA A 150 1.68 20.22 16.68
C ALA A 150 2.07 19.81 15.25
N ASN A 151 1.29 18.94 14.61
CA ASN A 151 1.52 18.53 13.24
C ASN A 151 1.02 19.54 12.21
N ALA A 152 0.42 20.67 12.61
CA ALA A 152 -0.17 21.65 11.67
C ALA A 152 0.78 22.06 10.54
N ASP A 153 2.05 22.33 10.87
CA ASP A 153 3.07 22.73 9.89
C ASP A 153 3.59 21.55 9.04
N LEU A 154 3.51 20.33 9.57
CA LEU A 154 3.97 19.10 8.90
C LEU A 154 2.89 18.44 8.04
N ARG A 155 1.61 18.74 8.30
CA ARG A 155 0.45 18.16 7.59
C ARG A 155 0.56 18.23 6.07
N PRO A 156 1.02 19.33 5.43
CA PRO A 156 1.17 19.35 3.98
C PRO A 156 2.12 18.28 3.46
N VAL A 157 3.29 18.13 4.09
CA VAL A 157 4.30 17.14 3.71
C VAL A 157 3.82 15.72 4.01
N LEU A 158 3.24 15.49 5.19
CA LEU A 158 2.69 14.19 5.58
C LEU A 158 1.51 13.77 4.69
N THR A 159 0.69 14.73 4.24
CA THR A 159 -0.40 14.46 3.30
C THR A 159 0.14 14.01 1.95
N LYS A 160 1.18 14.65 1.41
CA LYS A 160 1.85 14.21 0.18
C LYS A 160 2.39 12.78 0.33
N LEU A 161 3.00 12.45 1.48
CA LEU A 161 3.53 11.11 1.74
C LEU A 161 2.42 10.04 1.82
N ALA A 162 1.32 10.36 2.50
CA ALA A 162 0.14 9.50 2.56
C ALA A 162 -0.46 9.27 1.17
N LEU A 163 -0.60 10.34 0.38
CA LEU A 163 -1.07 10.27 -1.01
C LEU A 163 -0.14 9.43 -1.88
N LEU A 164 1.18 9.61 -1.78
CA LEU A 164 2.15 8.80 -2.51
C LEU A 164 1.95 7.31 -2.21
N TYR A 165 1.86 6.95 -0.93
CA TYR A 165 1.58 5.58 -0.52
C TYR A 165 0.27 5.04 -1.09
N GLY A 166 -0.84 5.77 -0.89
CA GLY A 166 -2.16 5.32 -1.32
C GLY A 166 -2.30 5.24 -2.85
N VAL A 167 -1.75 6.21 -3.58
CA VAL A 167 -1.74 6.21 -5.06
C VAL A 167 -0.86 5.08 -5.58
N SER A 168 0.29 4.78 -4.98
CA SER A 168 1.12 3.63 -5.37
C SER A 168 0.42 2.29 -5.13
N CYS A 169 -0.37 2.16 -4.06
CA CYS A 169 -1.20 0.97 -3.84
C CYS A 169 -2.26 0.83 -4.95
N VAL A 170 -2.93 1.93 -5.32
CA VAL A 170 -3.90 1.94 -6.42
C VAL A 170 -3.23 1.67 -7.78
N GLN A 171 -2.04 2.21 -8.02
CA GLN A 171 -1.26 2.04 -9.25
C GLN A 171 -0.95 0.56 -9.50
N ARG A 172 -0.55 -0.19 -8.47
CA ARG A 172 -0.26 -1.63 -8.56
C ARG A 172 -1.47 -2.43 -9.06
N ASP A 173 -2.66 -2.04 -8.62
CA ASP A 173 -3.93 -2.71 -8.94
C ASP A 173 -4.77 -1.94 -9.98
N LEU A 174 -4.17 -1.00 -10.72
CA LEU A 174 -4.88 -0.04 -11.59
C LEU A 174 -5.78 -0.71 -12.62
N GLY A 175 -5.30 -1.80 -13.23
CA GLY A 175 -6.07 -2.55 -14.22
C GLY A 175 -7.41 -3.04 -13.67
N TRP A 176 -7.45 -3.44 -12.40
CA TRP A 176 -8.70 -3.85 -11.76
C TRP A 176 -9.66 -2.66 -11.59
N TYR A 177 -9.17 -1.51 -11.14
CA TYR A 177 -10.01 -0.31 -10.93
C TYR A 177 -10.62 0.22 -12.23
N VAL A 178 -9.85 0.22 -13.32
CA VAL A 178 -10.32 0.67 -14.64
C VAL A 178 -11.30 -0.33 -15.24
N CYS A 179 -11.00 -1.64 -15.21
CA CYS A 179 -11.90 -2.67 -15.75
C CYS A 179 -13.24 -2.76 -15.01
N ASN A 180 -13.29 -2.36 -13.74
CA ASN A 180 -14.53 -2.32 -12.95
C ASN A 180 -15.24 -0.96 -12.99
N ASN A 181 -14.79 -0.02 -13.84
CA ASN A 181 -15.35 1.33 -13.97
C ASN A 181 -15.37 2.14 -12.65
N ILE A 182 -14.42 1.88 -11.74
CA ILE A 182 -14.27 2.62 -10.48
C ILE A 182 -13.45 3.89 -10.71
N VAL A 183 -12.39 3.76 -11.51
CA VAL A 183 -11.53 4.85 -11.96
C VAL A 183 -11.78 5.05 -13.45
N ALA A 184 -12.04 6.30 -13.86
CA ALA A 184 -12.21 6.61 -15.28
C ALA A 184 -10.88 6.39 -16.04
N PRO A 185 -10.88 5.90 -17.29
CA PRO A 185 -9.66 5.67 -18.06
C PRO A 185 -8.75 6.90 -18.14
N ASP A 186 -9.32 8.09 -18.34
CA ASP A 186 -8.57 9.35 -18.38
C ASP A 186 -7.82 9.62 -17.08
N LEU A 187 -8.46 9.35 -15.94
CA LEU A 187 -7.85 9.52 -14.61
C LEU A 187 -6.82 8.42 -14.34
N GLY A 188 -7.09 7.19 -14.79
CA GLY A 188 -6.16 6.06 -14.71
C GLY A 188 -4.86 6.33 -15.46
N ASN A 189 -4.93 6.93 -16.66
CA ASN A 189 -3.76 7.32 -17.44
C ASN A 189 -2.89 8.39 -16.76
N GLN A 190 -3.45 9.16 -15.82
CA GLN A 190 -2.73 10.20 -15.07
C GLN A 190 -2.00 9.66 -13.82
N VAL A 191 -2.20 8.40 -13.44
CA VAL A 191 -1.63 7.83 -12.20
C VAL A 191 -0.10 7.91 -12.21
N ASP A 192 0.53 7.51 -13.31
CA ASP A 192 1.99 7.47 -13.42
C ASP A 192 2.60 8.88 -13.34
N GLU A 193 1.96 9.86 -13.98
CA GLU A 193 2.36 11.27 -13.90
C GLU A 193 2.17 11.83 -12.50
N THR A 194 1.10 11.44 -11.82
CA THR A 194 0.84 11.86 -10.45
C THR A 194 1.89 11.32 -9.48
N VAL A 195 2.25 10.03 -9.58
CA VAL A 195 3.31 9.44 -8.75
C VAL A 195 4.64 10.13 -9.03
N LYS A 196 4.96 10.41 -10.30
CA LYS A 196 6.17 11.18 -10.66
C LYS A 196 6.15 12.59 -10.08
N ALA A 197 5.01 13.29 -10.14
CA ALA A 197 4.87 14.62 -9.58
C ALA A 197 5.07 14.62 -8.06
N LEU A 198 4.48 13.65 -7.35
CA LEU A 198 4.66 13.48 -5.90
C LEU A 198 6.10 13.16 -5.51
N CYS A 199 6.87 12.49 -6.38
CA CYS A 199 8.29 12.20 -6.15
C CYS A 199 9.24 13.31 -6.64
N SER A 200 8.75 14.35 -7.29
CA SER A 200 9.61 15.38 -7.90
C SER A 200 10.07 16.45 -6.92
N SER A 201 11.06 17.26 -7.33
CA SER A 201 11.51 18.49 -6.62
C SER A 201 10.63 19.71 -6.91
N SER A 202 9.39 19.52 -7.39
CA SER A 202 8.44 20.63 -7.50
C SER A 202 7.80 20.94 -6.14
N GLU A 203 7.15 22.09 -6.03
CA GLU A 203 6.34 22.47 -4.86
C GLU A 203 5.29 21.39 -4.48
N SER A 204 4.79 20.65 -5.48
CA SER A 204 3.83 19.56 -5.30
C SER A 204 4.45 18.22 -4.90
N GLY A 205 5.77 18.08 -4.98
CA GLY A 205 6.48 16.83 -4.70
C GLY A 205 7.16 16.78 -3.33
N LEU A 206 7.84 15.66 -3.09
CA LEU A 206 8.58 15.32 -1.88
C LEU A 206 10.10 15.27 -2.10
N GLY A 207 10.57 15.59 -3.31
CA GLY A 207 11.98 15.46 -3.67
C GLY A 207 12.90 16.28 -2.77
N ASP A 208 12.54 17.53 -2.51
CA ASP A 208 13.34 18.44 -1.68
C ASP A 208 13.19 18.13 -0.18
N ASP A 209 12.06 17.53 0.21
CA ASP A 209 11.78 17.11 1.59
C ASP A 209 12.36 15.73 1.92
N ALA A 210 12.82 14.96 0.93
CA ALA A 210 13.19 13.55 1.09
C ALA A 210 14.29 13.34 2.15
N LEU A 211 15.34 14.17 2.12
CA LEU A 211 16.42 14.08 3.12
C LEU A 211 15.93 14.50 4.51
N HIS A 212 15.07 15.52 4.61
CA HIS A 212 14.49 15.92 5.90
C HIS A 212 13.63 14.80 6.51
N LEU A 213 12.83 14.12 5.68
CA LEU A 213 12.02 12.98 6.12
C LEU A 213 12.87 11.80 6.61
N ILE A 214 14.01 11.54 5.96
CA ILE A 214 14.94 10.49 6.39
C ILE A 214 15.65 10.89 7.69
N HIS A 215 16.12 12.14 7.79
CA HIS A 215 16.79 12.64 8.98
C HIS A 215 15.85 12.74 10.19
N ALA A 216 14.53 12.85 9.97
CA ALA A 216 13.54 12.84 11.06
C ALA A 216 13.48 11.51 11.82
N PHE A 217 14.02 10.40 11.28
CA PHE A 217 14.20 9.17 12.04
C PHE A 217 15.28 9.27 13.12
N ASP A 218 16.14 10.29 13.06
CA ASP A 218 17.21 10.57 14.03
C ASP A 218 18.08 9.33 14.32
N ILE A 219 18.42 8.58 13.26
CA ILE A 219 19.24 7.37 13.36
C ILE A 219 20.71 7.81 13.53
N PRO A 220 21.38 7.47 14.65
CA PRO A 220 22.76 7.88 14.85
C PRO A 220 23.72 7.25 13.83
N ASP A 221 24.76 8.00 13.43
CA ASP A 221 25.76 7.58 12.44
C ASP A 221 26.41 6.23 12.78
N TYR A 222 26.70 5.99 14.07
CA TYR A 222 27.31 4.75 14.54
C TYR A 222 26.38 3.54 14.44
N VAL A 223 25.05 3.75 14.38
CA VAL A 223 24.06 2.69 14.16
C VAL A 223 23.97 2.37 12.67
N MET A 224 23.93 3.42 11.84
CA MET A 224 23.88 3.29 10.39
C MET A 224 25.12 2.57 9.85
N ALA A 225 26.31 3.05 10.24
CA ALA A 225 27.62 2.47 9.96
C ALA A 225 27.78 1.98 8.51
N ALA A 226 27.25 2.75 7.55
CA ALA A 226 27.30 2.45 6.12
C ALA A 226 27.95 3.64 5.38
N PRO A 227 29.12 3.47 4.76
CA PRO A 227 29.85 4.56 4.11
C PRO A 227 29.03 5.35 3.09
N ILE A 228 28.18 4.68 2.30
CA ILE A 228 27.32 5.34 1.29
C ILE A 228 26.30 6.32 1.85
N ALA A 229 25.96 6.19 3.13
CA ALA A 229 25.03 7.06 3.82
C ALA A 229 25.75 8.12 4.68
N LEU A 230 27.07 7.99 4.82
CA LEU A 230 27.97 8.93 5.48
C LEU A 230 28.95 9.50 4.45
N ASP A 231 30.25 9.49 4.75
CA ASP A 231 31.31 9.99 3.87
C ASP A 231 31.95 8.86 3.05
N TRP A 232 31.30 8.52 1.93
CA TRP A 232 31.80 7.50 1.01
C TRP A 232 33.07 7.94 0.25
N VAL A 233 33.32 9.25 0.11
CA VAL A 233 34.50 9.76 -0.60
C VAL A 233 35.73 9.48 0.26
N LYS A 234 35.69 9.90 1.52
CA LYS A 234 36.75 9.64 2.50
C LYS A 234 37.00 8.14 2.68
N PHE A 235 35.93 7.35 2.68
CA PHE A 235 36.04 5.90 2.78
C PHE A 235 36.85 5.27 1.64
N ASN A 236 36.81 5.83 0.44
CA ASN A 236 37.53 5.32 -0.73
C ASN A 236 38.91 5.98 -0.94
N GLU A 237 39.41 6.79 0.00
CA GLU A 237 40.75 7.39 -0.09
C GLU A 237 41.88 6.37 0.14
N ALA A 238 41.59 5.23 0.75
CA ALA A 238 42.53 4.15 1.01
C ALA A 238 42.14 2.86 0.27
N ASP A 239 43.11 1.96 0.09
CA ASP A 239 42.84 0.63 -0.46
C ASP A 239 42.07 -0.21 0.57
N ASN A 240 40.78 -0.40 0.29
CA ASN A 240 39.84 -1.12 1.15
C ASN A 240 39.95 -2.66 1.01
N GLN A 241 40.98 -3.18 0.33
CA GLN A 241 41.32 -4.60 0.24
C GLN A 241 40.16 -5.52 -0.21
N GLY A 242 39.29 -5.02 -1.09
CA GLY A 242 38.24 -5.82 -1.74
C GLY A 242 37.15 -6.28 -0.77
N GLU A 243 36.23 -5.38 -0.43
CA GLU A 243 35.10 -5.56 0.50
C GLU A 243 34.00 -6.52 0.01
N VAL A 244 34.43 -7.74 -0.30
CA VAL A 244 33.61 -8.93 -0.39
C VAL A 244 33.96 -9.78 0.82
N VAL A 245 33.38 -9.44 1.96
CA VAL A 245 33.16 -10.42 3.05
C VAL A 245 31.67 -10.67 3.14
#